data_AF-A0A919SVI7-F1
#
_entry.id   AF-A0A919SVI7-F1
#
_cell.length_a   1.000
_cell.length_b   1.000
_cell.length_c   1.000
_cell.angle_alpha   90.00
_cell.angle_beta   90.00
_cell.angle_gamma   90.00
#
_symmetry.space_group_name_H-M   'P 1'
#
loop_
_entity.id
_entity.type
_entity.pdbx_description
1 polymer ?
#
loop_
_entity_poly.entity_id
_entity_poly.type
_entity_poly.pdbx_seq_one_letter_code
_entity_poly.pdbx_strand_id
1 'polypeptide(L)'
;MDPRRHHSWLHPHLGTTTLHSPTPEAYLAALRHVARTLDEDPAWRLWWQAAGIPHCELGIVAENHLDHRRPSADIRKIKGNLHANFTCAAPAATARPAALLPLAIHEVTGIFEVIREAIGLPPLPPAPPLPALPEHLTDLQVTHRTLPPDQGPLEPQGYLTLTQIQEFFTDDPTR
;
A
#
# COMPACT_ATOMS: atom_id res chain seq x y z
N MET A 1 4.94 -28.63 17.46
CA MET A 1 4.54 -27.21 17.43
C MET A 1 5.71 -26.42 16.88
N ASP A 2 5.55 -25.80 15.72
CA ASP A 2 6.60 -25.03 15.06
C ASP A 2 6.69 -23.63 15.69
N PRO A 3 7.82 -23.25 16.30
CA PRO A 3 7.97 -21.96 16.98
C PRO A 3 8.05 -20.75 16.03
N ARG A 4 7.78 -20.91 14.73
CA ARG A 4 7.95 -19.85 13.71
C ARG A 4 6.70 -19.49 12.91
N ARG A 5 5.49 -19.74 13.43
CA ARG A 5 4.32 -19.03 12.89
C ARG A 5 4.40 -17.57 13.30
N HIS A 6 5.18 -16.78 12.55
CA HIS A 6 5.11 -15.33 12.62
C HIS A 6 3.68 -14.94 12.24
N HIS A 7 2.89 -14.52 13.23
CA HIS A 7 1.61 -13.89 12.97
C HIS A 7 1.92 -12.51 12.42
N SER A 8 1.83 -12.39 11.09
CA SER A 8 1.93 -11.12 10.38
C SER A 8 0.81 -10.19 10.87
N TRP A 9 1.17 -8.97 11.25
CA TRP A 9 0.21 -7.95 11.68
C TRP A 9 -0.17 -7.03 10.52
N LEU A 10 0.65 -7.00 9.47
CA LEU A 10 0.46 -6.17 8.29
C LEU A 10 0.24 -7.04 7.04
N HIS A 11 -0.91 -6.86 6.42
CA HIS A 11 -1.31 -7.57 5.20
C HIS A 11 -1.42 -6.57 4.04
N PRO A 12 -0.35 -6.35 3.27
CA PRO A 12 -0.37 -5.41 2.15
C PRO A 12 -1.05 -6.02 0.92
N HIS A 13 -2.02 -5.29 0.36
CA HIS A 13 -2.67 -5.55 -0.92
C HIS A 13 -2.29 -4.45 -1.89
N LEU A 14 -1.78 -4.82 -3.05
CA LEU A 14 -1.23 -3.86 -4.00
C LEU A 14 -2.01 -3.89 -5.30
N GLY A 15 -2.32 -2.70 -5.80
CA GLY A 15 -3.08 -2.52 -7.02
C GLY A 15 -2.49 -1.46 -7.93
N THR A 16 -2.82 -1.52 -9.21
CA THR A 16 -2.57 -0.41 -10.12
C THR A 16 -3.68 -0.23 -11.12
N THR A 17 -3.93 1.03 -11.48
CA THR A 17 -4.84 1.40 -12.58
C THR A 17 -4.13 1.41 -13.94
N THR A 18 -2.79 1.32 -13.96
CA THR A 18 -2.00 1.29 -15.20
C THR A 18 -1.83 -0.15 -15.66
N LEU A 19 -2.33 -0.48 -16.86
CA LEU A 19 -2.12 -1.78 -17.46
C LEU A 19 -0.77 -1.86 -18.21
N HIS A 20 -0.11 -3.02 -18.13
CA HIS A 20 1.01 -3.43 -18.98
C HIS A 20 2.24 -2.51 -19.01
N SER A 21 2.51 -1.79 -17.91
CA SER A 21 3.75 -1.02 -17.76
C SER A 21 4.65 -1.68 -16.71
N PRO A 22 5.94 -1.94 -17.02
CA PRO A 22 6.87 -2.55 -16.07
C PRO A 22 7.27 -1.63 -14.91
N THR A 23 7.06 -0.32 -15.05
CA THR A 23 7.48 0.67 -14.02
C THR A 23 6.57 0.66 -12.78
N PRO A 24 5.22 0.66 -12.92
CA PRO A 24 4.32 0.41 -11.80
C PRO A 24 4.58 -0.92 -11.09
N GLU A 25 4.87 -2.00 -11.80
CA GLU A 25 5.11 -3.31 -11.16
C GLU A 25 6.38 -3.30 -10.30
N ALA A 26 7.49 -2.76 -10.81
CA ALA A 26 8.73 -2.62 -10.04
C ALA A 26 8.55 -1.71 -8.82
N TYR A 27 7.72 -0.67 -8.95
CA TYR A 27 7.38 0.22 -7.84
C TYR A 27 6.50 -0.46 -6.78
N LEU A 28 5.45 -1.17 -7.19
CA LEU A 28 4.60 -1.94 -6.29
C LEU A 28 5.40 -3.03 -5.58
N ALA A 29 6.33 -3.68 -6.27
CA ALA A 29 7.24 -4.63 -5.66
C ALA A 29 8.13 -3.98 -4.59
N ALA A 30 8.59 -2.75 -4.83
CA ALA A 30 9.30 -1.97 -3.81
C ALA A 30 8.42 -1.62 -2.61
N LEU A 31 7.16 -1.22 -2.82
CA LEU A 31 6.19 -0.99 -1.74
C LEU A 31 5.96 -2.24 -0.89
N ARG A 32 5.75 -3.40 -1.52
CA ARG A 32 5.59 -4.68 -0.80
C ARG A 32 6.82 -5.01 0.02
N HIS A 33 8.00 -4.80 -0.55
CA HIS A 33 9.26 -5.10 0.12
C HIS A 33 9.45 -4.26 1.37
N VAL A 34 9.13 -2.96 1.30
CA VAL A 34 9.14 -2.06 2.46
C VAL A 34 8.11 -2.54 3.49
N ALA A 35 6.86 -2.74 3.10
CA ALA A 35 5.80 -3.19 4.00
C ALA A 35 6.16 -4.50 4.73
N ARG A 36 6.68 -5.51 4.01
CA ARG A 36 7.15 -6.76 4.62
C ARG A 36 8.27 -6.53 5.63
N THR A 37 9.21 -5.64 5.33
CA THR A 37 10.30 -5.33 6.25
C THR A 37 9.76 -4.69 7.55
N LEU A 38 8.72 -3.85 7.45
CA LEU A 38 8.04 -3.29 8.63
C LEU A 38 7.27 -4.37 9.42
N ASP A 39 6.63 -5.32 8.74
CA ASP A 39 5.91 -6.43 9.39
C ASP A 39 6.86 -7.32 10.23
N GLU A 40 8.06 -7.53 9.71
CA GLU A 40 9.11 -8.33 10.34
C GLU A 40 9.84 -7.59 11.48
N ASP A 41 9.86 -6.25 11.45
CA ASP A 41 10.61 -5.44 12.42
C ASP A 41 9.98 -5.44 13.83
N PRO A 42 10.77 -5.74 14.90
CA PRO A 42 10.24 -5.78 16.27
C PRO A 42 9.76 -4.43 16.81
N ALA A 43 10.41 -3.32 16.47
CA ALA A 43 10.02 -2.00 16.97
C ALA A 43 8.69 -1.57 16.36
N TRP A 44 8.50 -1.82 15.06
CA TRP A 44 7.23 -1.60 14.36
C TRP A 44 6.12 -2.50 14.90
N ARG A 45 6.40 -3.77 15.16
CA ARG A 45 5.42 -4.68 15.79
C ARG A 45 5.00 -4.23 17.18
N LEU A 46 5.95 -3.81 18.04
CA LEU A 46 5.65 -3.30 19.38
C LEU A 46 4.85 -1.99 19.32
N TRP A 47 5.20 -1.10 18.40
CA TRP A 47 4.45 0.12 18.15
C TRP A 47 3.01 -0.18 17.73
N TRP A 48 2.80 -1.11 16.80
CA TRP A 48 1.46 -1.51 16.37
C TRP A 48 0.65 -2.17 17.50
N GLN A 49 1.27 -3.00 18.33
CA GLN A 49 0.62 -3.62 19.49
C GLN A 49 0.05 -2.59 20.47
N ALA A 50 0.67 -1.41 20.59
CA ALA A 50 0.14 -0.31 21.41
C ALA A 50 -1.22 0.22 20.91
N ALA A 51 -1.59 -0.06 19.65
CA ALA A 51 -2.92 0.25 19.11
C ALA A 51 -4.03 -0.64 19.69
N GLY A 52 -3.66 -1.80 20.24
CA GLY A 52 -4.62 -2.85 20.59
C GLY A 52 -5.36 -3.44 19.39
N ILE A 53 -4.82 -3.26 18.17
CA ILE A 53 -5.40 -3.78 16.93
C ILE A 53 -4.58 -5.00 16.48
N PRO A 54 -5.18 -6.17 16.24
CA PRO A 54 -4.44 -7.38 15.92
C PRO A 54 -3.85 -7.34 14.50
N HIS A 55 -4.60 -6.86 13.51
CA HIS A 55 -4.18 -6.86 12.10
C HIS A 55 -4.51 -5.55 11.38
N CYS A 56 -3.69 -5.21 10.39
CA CYS A 56 -3.86 -4.13 9.43
C CYS A 56 -3.91 -4.69 8.00
N GLU A 57 -5.08 -4.60 7.37
CA GLU A 57 -5.24 -4.80 5.93
C GLU A 57 -4.91 -3.49 5.22
N LEU A 58 -3.73 -3.42 4.58
CA LEU A 58 -3.22 -2.21 3.93
C LEU A 58 -3.37 -2.32 2.41
N GLY A 59 -4.36 -1.63 1.83
CA GLY A 59 -4.51 -1.50 0.39
C GLY A 59 -3.73 -0.29 -0.15
N ILE A 60 -2.89 -0.48 -1.17
CA ILE A 60 -2.23 0.63 -1.87
C ILE A 60 -2.48 0.49 -3.37
N VAL A 61 -3.10 1.51 -3.96
CA VAL A 61 -3.33 1.58 -5.41
C VAL A 61 -2.42 2.62 -6.03
N ALA A 62 -1.55 2.19 -6.94
CA ALA A 62 -0.71 3.07 -7.74
C ALA A 62 -1.49 3.56 -8.97
N GLU A 63 -1.84 4.84 -8.95
CA GLU A 63 -2.54 5.53 -10.04
C GLU A 63 -1.54 6.12 -11.03
N ASN A 64 -1.90 6.23 -12.31
CA ASN A 64 -1.05 6.92 -13.27
C ASN A 64 -0.72 8.34 -12.79
N HIS A 65 0.56 8.72 -12.76
CA HIS A 65 1.01 10.05 -12.29
C HIS A 65 0.34 11.25 -12.95
N LEU A 66 -0.15 11.11 -14.19
CA LEU A 66 -0.86 12.17 -14.90
C LEU A 66 -2.31 12.33 -14.42
N ASP A 67 -2.87 11.26 -13.89
CA ASP A 67 -4.27 11.18 -13.47
C ASP A 67 -4.39 11.37 -11.95
N HIS A 68 -3.32 11.06 -11.19
CA HIS A 68 -3.24 11.26 -9.75
C HIS A 68 -3.25 12.74 -9.36
N ARG A 69 -4.44 13.25 -9.02
CA ARG A 69 -4.62 14.66 -8.62
C ARG A 69 -4.51 14.88 -7.12
N ARG A 70 -4.86 13.89 -6.29
CA ARG A 70 -4.73 13.95 -4.82
C ARG A 70 -4.57 12.54 -4.22
N PRO A 71 -3.67 12.36 -3.23
CA PRO A 71 -3.68 11.18 -2.37
C PRO A 71 -5.05 11.04 -1.72
N SER A 72 -5.66 9.87 -1.85
CA SER A 72 -6.93 9.54 -1.21
C SER A 72 -6.72 8.41 -0.22
N ALA A 73 -7.40 8.48 0.93
CA ALA A 73 -7.28 7.51 2.01
C ALA A 73 -8.66 7.13 2.56
N ASP A 74 -8.87 5.83 2.81
CA ASP A 74 -10.02 5.27 3.51
C ASP A 74 -9.50 4.41 4.67
N ILE A 75 -9.76 4.84 5.92
CA ILE A 75 -9.28 4.15 7.12
C ILE A 75 -10.47 3.78 8.00
N ARG A 76 -10.66 2.49 8.25
CA ARG A 76 -11.83 1.95 8.97
C ARG A 76 -11.42 0.80 9.88
N LYS A 77 -12.14 0.64 11.00
CA LYS A 77 -12.05 -0.55 11.83
C LYS A 77 -13.19 -1.50 11.49
N ILE A 78 -12.88 -2.73 11.08
CA ILE A 78 -13.87 -3.75 10.69
C ILE A 78 -13.55 -5.03 11.44
N LYS A 79 -14.53 -5.54 12.22
CA LYS A 79 -14.37 -6.76 13.04
C LYS A 79 -13.12 -6.75 13.94
N GLY A 80 -12.70 -5.59 14.41
CA GLY A 80 -11.51 -5.42 15.26
C GLY A 80 -10.19 -5.23 14.50
N ASN A 81 -10.15 -5.44 13.18
CA ASN A 81 -8.97 -5.19 12.34
C ASN A 81 -9.00 -3.76 11.77
N LEU A 82 -7.83 -3.19 11.47
CA LEU A 82 -7.74 -1.97 10.67
C LEU A 82 -7.78 -2.33 9.18
N HIS A 83 -8.59 -1.62 8.42
CA HIS A 83 -8.57 -1.61 6.96
C HIS A 83 -8.19 -0.20 6.54
N ALA A 84 -7.08 -0.06 5.82
CA ALA A 84 -6.55 1.22 5.42
C ALA A 84 -6.19 1.15 3.93
N ASN A 85 -6.93 1.88 3.10
CA ASN A 85 -6.73 1.88 1.65
C ASN A 85 -6.26 3.25 1.21
N PHE A 86 -5.21 3.30 0.40
CA PHE A 86 -4.57 4.52 -0.07
C PHE A 86 -4.39 4.52 -1.58
N THR A 87 -4.41 5.70 -2.18
CA THR A 87 -3.84 5.90 -3.51
C THR A 87 -2.53 6.65 -3.46
N CYS A 88 -1.63 6.29 -4.37
CA CYS A 88 -0.37 6.99 -4.59
C CYS A 88 -0.13 7.19 -6.08
N ALA A 89 0.65 8.19 -6.45
CA ALA A 89 1.12 8.35 -7.82
C ALA A 89 2.14 7.24 -8.14
N ALA A 90 1.87 6.47 -9.19
CA ALA A 90 2.89 5.61 -9.80
C ALA A 90 4.04 6.49 -10.30
N PRO A 91 5.30 6.08 -10.16
CA PRO A 91 6.41 6.84 -10.70
C PRO A 91 6.31 6.95 -12.22
N ALA A 92 6.84 8.04 -12.78
CA ALA A 92 6.93 8.22 -14.23
C ALA A 92 7.66 7.03 -14.87
N ALA A 93 7.26 6.63 -16.09
CA ALA A 93 7.84 5.49 -16.80
C ALA A 93 9.37 5.59 -17.04
N THR A 94 9.92 6.80 -16.93
CA THR A 94 11.36 7.09 -17.04
C THR A 94 12.11 7.01 -15.71
N ALA A 95 11.44 6.65 -14.61
CA ALA A 95 12.06 6.55 -13.31
C ALA A 95 13.16 5.47 -13.30
N ARG A 96 14.33 5.83 -12.76
CA ARG A 96 15.45 4.90 -12.63
C ARG A 96 15.15 3.86 -11.55
N PRO A 97 15.47 2.56 -11.75
CA PRO A 97 15.24 1.53 -10.74
C PRO A 97 15.80 1.86 -9.34
N ALA A 98 16.98 2.49 -9.29
CA ALA A 98 17.61 2.91 -8.04
C ALA A 98 16.81 3.95 -7.24
N ALA A 99 15.87 4.67 -7.86
CA ALA A 99 15.02 5.65 -7.20
C ALA A 99 13.73 5.04 -6.61
N LEU A 100 13.37 3.81 -6.99
CA LEU A 100 12.10 3.19 -6.60
C LEU A 100 12.05 2.83 -5.12
N LEU A 101 13.15 2.32 -4.56
CA LEU A 101 13.19 1.94 -3.14
C LEU A 101 13.10 3.15 -2.21
N PRO A 102 13.89 4.23 -2.37
CA PRO A 102 13.70 5.47 -1.60
C PRO A 102 12.28 6.04 -1.69
N LEU A 103 11.67 5.99 -2.88
CA LEU A 103 10.29 6.45 -3.07
C LEU A 103 9.30 5.57 -2.30
N ALA A 104 9.44 4.24 -2.39
CA ALA A 104 8.58 3.31 -1.66
C ALA A 104 8.71 3.47 -0.13
N ILE A 105 9.92 3.76 0.38
CA ILE A 105 10.14 4.09 1.80
C ILE A 105 9.33 5.30 2.18
N HIS A 106 9.46 6.37 1.40
CA HIS A 106 8.76 7.62 1.64
C HIS A 106 7.25 7.40 1.68
N GLU A 107 6.70 6.66 0.72
CA GLU A 107 5.25 6.46 0.67
C GLU A 107 4.72 5.54 1.76
N VAL A 108 5.37 4.41 2.03
CA VAL A 108 4.89 3.52 3.10
C VAL A 108 4.98 4.21 4.46
N THR A 109 6.07 4.93 4.74
CA THR A 109 6.20 5.68 6.01
C THR A 109 5.18 6.82 6.09
N GLY A 110 4.94 7.55 5.00
CA GLY A 110 3.89 8.57 4.93
C GLY A 110 2.49 8.01 5.17
N ILE A 111 2.18 6.85 4.59
CA ILE A 111 0.92 6.13 4.83
C ILE A 111 0.77 5.78 6.33
N PHE A 112 1.82 5.27 6.96
CA PHE A 112 1.77 4.93 8.38
C PHE A 112 1.69 6.15 9.29
N GLU A 113 2.22 7.31 8.88
CA GLU A 113 1.97 8.59 9.57
C GLU A 113 0.48 8.96 9.53
N VAL A 114 -0.17 8.82 8.37
CA VAL A 114 -1.62 9.08 8.26
C VAL A 114 -2.43 8.11 9.12
N ILE A 115 -2.08 6.81 9.10
CA ILE A 115 -2.69 5.81 9.98
C ILE A 115 -2.49 6.19 11.45
N ARG A 116 -1.26 6.54 11.84
CA ARG A 116 -0.91 6.94 13.21
C ARG A 116 -1.83 8.05 13.70
N GLU A 117 -1.99 9.10 12.90
CA GLU A 117 -2.86 10.23 13.25
C GLU A 117 -4.32 9.82 13.35
N ALA A 118 -4.80 9.01 12.41
CA ALA A 118 -6.19 8.58 12.35
C ALA A 118 -6.62 7.72 13.57
N ILE A 119 -5.70 6.92 14.13
CA ILE A 119 -6.02 6.01 15.24
C ILE A 119 -5.35 6.40 16.58
N GLY A 120 -4.66 7.54 16.62
CA GLY A 120 -4.09 8.12 17.84
C GLY A 120 -2.86 7.40 18.39
N LEU A 121 -1.97 6.92 17.52
CA LEU A 121 -0.73 6.23 17.92
C LEU A 121 0.43 7.20 18.26
N PRO A 122 1.42 6.74 19.06
CA PRO A 122 2.65 7.50 19.29
C PRO A 122 3.47 7.64 17.99
N PRO A 123 4.50 8.52 17.96
CA PRO A 123 5.36 8.70 16.79
C PRO A 123 5.90 7.38 16.24
N LEU A 124 6.08 7.32 14.92
CA LEU A 124 6.58 6.11 14.26
C LEU A 124 7.98 5.73 14.77
N PRO A 125 8.28 4.42 14.88
CA PRO A 125 9.65 3.97 15.02
C PRO A 125 10.49 4.37 13.80
N PRO A 126 11.82 4.44 13.93
CA PRO A 126 12.69 4.61 12.77
C PRO A 126 12.42 3.54 11.70
N ALA A 127 12.55 3.90 10.43
CA ALA A 127 12.48 2.92 9.35
C ALA A 127 13.63 1.90 9.53
N PRO A 128 13.36 0.58 9.53
CA PRO A 128 14.40 -0.43 9.63
C PRO A 128 15.32 -0.38 8.42
N PRO A 129 16.57 -0.85 8.55
CA PRO A 129 17.46 -1.01 7.41
C PRO A 129 16.83 -1.97 6.40
N LEU A 130 16.59 -1.48 5.18
CA LEU A 130 15.97 -2.28 4.14
C LEU A 130 17.00 -3.14 3.43
N PRO A 131 16.78 -4.46 3.34
CA PRO A 131 17.61 -5.29 2.47
C PRO A 131 17.45 -4.83 1.02
N ALA A 132 18.48 -5.08 0.20
CA ALA A 132 18.40 -4.79 -1.24
C ALA A 132 17.14 -5.42 -1.85
N LEU A 133 16.55 -4.73 -2.84
CA LEU A 133 15.43 -5.30 -3.57
C LEU A 133 15.86 -6.62 -4.21
N PRO A 134 15.10 -7.71 -4.04
CA PRO A 134 15.38 -8.95 -4.75
C PRO A 134 15.43 -8.68 -6.26
N GLU A 135 16.45 -9.20 -6.95
CA GLU A 135 16.59 -9.04 -8.41
C GLU A 135 15.46 -9.74 -9.19
N HIS A 136 14.67 -10.59 -8.53
CA HIS A 136 13.53 -11.31 -9.10
C HIS A 136 12.27 -10.97 -8.30
N LEU A 137 11.53 -9.97 -8.78
CA LEU A 137 10.26 -9.51 -8.19
C LEU A 137 9.07 -10.29 -8.77
N THR A 138 9.27 -11.58 -9.08
CA THR A 138 8.39 -12.35 -9.98
C THR A 138 7.13 -12.90 -9.32
N ASP A 139 7.05 -12.89 -7.98
CA ASP A 139 5.90 -13.42 -7.21
C ASP A 139 5.02 -12.32 -6.59
N LEU A 140 4.94 -11.16 -7.24
CA LEU A 140 4.03 -10.10 -6.82
C LEU A 140 2.62 -10.37 -7.33
N GLN A 141 1.71 -10.78 -6.44
CA GLN A 141 0.28 -10.70 -6.75
C GLN A 141 -0.13 -9.23 -6.71
N VAL A 142 -0.41 -8.67 -7.88
CA VAL A 142 -0.92 -7.31 -8.06
C VAL A 142 -2.34 -7.40 -8.60
N THR A 143 -3.26 -6.68 -7.96
CA THR A 143 -4.60 -6.50 -8.51
C THR A 143 -4.56 -5.44 -9.61
N HIS A 144 -4.83 -5.85 -10.85
CA HIS A 144 -4.96 -4.92 -11.98
C HIS A 144 -6.45 -4.65 -12.23
N ARG A 145 -6.89 -3.40 -12.11
CA ARG A 145 -8.24 -2.98 -12.50
C ARG A 145 -8.16 -1.67 -13.28
N THR A 146 -8.80 -1.62 -14.44
CA THR A 146 -9.04 -0.36 -15.15
C THR A 146 -10.15 0.41 -14.48
N LEU A 147 -9.99 1.72 -14.35
CA LEU A 147 -11.08 2.62 -13.99
C LEU A 147 -12.24 2.46 -15.01
N PRO A 148 -13.51 2.37 -14.56
CA PRO A 148 -14.65 2.42 -15.47
C PRO A 148 -14.58 3.70 -16.32
N PRO A 149 -14.92 3.64 -17.62
CA PRO A 149 -14.97 4.83 -18.44
C PRO A 149 -16.01 5.82 -17.88
N ASP A 150 -15.61 7.09 -17.89
CA ASP A 150 -16.34 8.26 -17.42
C ASP A 150 -17.83 8.24 -17.82
N GLN A 151 -18.73 8.09 -16.86
CA GLN A 151 -20.19 8.08 -17.09
C GLN A 151 -20.81 9.42 -16.68
N GLY A 152 -20.39 10.52 -17.29
CA GLY A 152 -21.21 11.74 -17.34
C GLY A 152 -20.43 13.06 -17.36
N PRO A 153 -21.05 14.15 -17.85
CA PRO A 153 -20.41 15.45 -17.87
C PRO A 153 -20.57 16.08 -16.49
N LEU A 154 -19.56 15.97 -15.62
CA LEU A 154 -19.18 16.93 -14.58
C LEU A 154 -18.02 16.35 -13.76
N GLU A 155 -16.86 17.00 -13.89
CA GLU A 155 -15.54 16.74 -13.29
C GLU A 155 -14.60 15.78 -14.06
N PRO A 156 -13.41 16.25 -14.47
CA PRO A 156 -12.37 15.38 -15.01
C PRO A 156 -11.76 14.57 -13.85
N GLN A 157 -12.38 13.43 -13.54
CA GLN A 157 -11.98 12.54 -12.45
C GLN A 157 -10.89 11.58 -12.93
N GLY A 158 -9.64 12.06 -12.92
CA GLY A 158 -8.44 11.21 -13.07
C GLY A 158 -8.05 10.42 -11.81
N TYR A 159 -8.82 10.55 -10.72
CA TYR A 159 -8.51 9.93 -9.44
C TYR A 159 -9.61 8.97 -9.02
N LEU A 160 -9.23 7.89 -8.34
CA LEU A 160 -10.13 6.96 -7.68
C LEU A 160 -10.93 7.68 -6.59
N THR A 161 -12.26 7.59 -6.67
CA THR A 161 -13.16 7.99 -5.59
C THR A 161 -13.00 7.06 -4.39
N LEU A 162 -13.39 7.53 -3.18
CA LEU A 162 -13.38 6.69 -1.98
C LEU A 162 -14.12 5.35 -2.19
N THR A 163 -15.27 5.37 -2.86
CA THR A 163 -16.02 4.15 -3.18
C THR A 163 -15.20 3.19 -4.06
N GLN A 164 -14.54 3.70 -5.10
CA GLN A 164 -13.71 2.87 -5.98
C GLN A 164 -12.48 2.30 -5.26
N ILE A 165 -11.89 3.05 -4.33
CA ILE A 165 -10.79 2.56 -3.47
C ILE A 165 -11.27 1.41 -2.60
N GLN A 166 -12.46 1.53 -2.01
CA GLN A 166 -13.05 0.50 -1.16
C GLN A 166 -13.33 -0.78 -1.93
N GLU A 167 -13.85 -0.66 -3.15
CA GLU A 167 -14.21 -1.79 -4.01
C GLU A 167 -13.00 -2.45 -4.67
N PHE A 168 -11.86 -1.74 -4.78
CA PHE A 168 -10.69 -2.18 -5.53
C PHE A 168 -10.18 -3.57 -5.11
N PHE A 169 -10.23 -3.88 -3.82
CA PHE A 169 -9.78 -5.15 -3.23
C PHE A 169 -10.92 -6.06 -2.77
N THR A 170 -12.18 -5.74 -3.08
CA THR A 170 -13.34 -6.44 -2.48
C THR A 170 -13.73 -7.75 -3.21
N ASP A 171 -13.35 -7.94 -4.48
CA ASP A 171 -13.71 -9.15 -5.26
C ASP A 171 -12.56 -10.15 -5.47
N ASP A 172 -11.50 -10.13 -4.66
CA ASP A 172 -10.49 -11.19 -4.77
C ASP A 172 -11.08 -12.51 -4.24
N PRO A 173 -11.29 -13.55 -5.09
CA PRO A 173 -11.98 -14.78 -4.71
C PRO A 173 -11.17 -15.69 -3.77
N THR A 174 -10.06 -15.21 -3.21
CA THR A 174 -9.15 -15.96 -2.34
C THR A 174 -9.39 -15.73 -0.84
N ARG A 175 -10.46 -15.02 -0.47
CA ARG A 175 -10.82 -14.67 0.92
C ARG A 175 -11.59 -15.75 1.67
#